data_AF-A0A1B0ZH55-F1
#
_entry.id   AF-A0A1B0ZH55-F1
#
_cell.length_a   1.000
_cell.length_b   1.000
_cell.length_c   1.000
_cell.angle_alpha   90.00
_cell.angle_beta   90.00
_cell.angle_gamma   90.00
#
_symmetry.space_group_name_H-M   'P 1'
#
loop_
_entity.id
_entity.type
_entity.pdbx_description
1 polymer ?
#
loop_
_entity_poly.entity_id
_entity_poly.type
_entity_poly.pdbx_seq_one_letter_code
_entity_poly.pdbx_strand_id
1 'polypeptide(L)' 'MQAWADEAEAGYDVEELARRWGRPPRAEKASKVIPTRFSDDELASLMERAEREGIDRSTAIRAAVRQWAAA' A
#
# COMPACT_ATOMS: atom_id res chain seq x y z
N MET A 1 -17.22 -25.09 21.47
CA MET A 1 -17.11 -23.93 22.38
C MET A 1 -15.89 -24.08 23.28
N GLN A 2 -15.72 -25.22 23.99
CA GLN A 2 -14.56 -25.45 24.86
C GLN A 2 -13.20 -25.27 24.15
N ALA A 3 -13.05 -25.81 22.94
CA ALA A 3 -11.81 -25.69 22.17
C ALA A 3 -11.34 -24.24 21.91
N TRP A 4 -12.26 -23.28 21.77
CA TRP A 4 -11.90 -21.87 21.58
C TRP A 4 -11.50 -21.19 22.90
N ALA A 5 -12.02 -21.67 24.03
CA ALA A 5 -11.62 -21.20 25.35
C ALA A 5 -10.23 -21.72 25.70
N ASP A 6 -9.97 -23.01 25.43
CA ASP A 6 -8.67 -23.64 25.69
C ASP A 6 -7.54 -22.99 24.85
N GLU A 7 -7.83 -22.62 23.60
CA GLU A 7 -6.91 -21.88 22.73
C GLU A 7 -6.60 -20.46 23.24
N ALA A 8 -7.59 -19.78 23.83
CA ALA A 8 -7.40 -18.46 24.41
C ALA A 8 -6.58 -18.50 25.72
N GLU A 9 -6.75 -19.55 26.53
CA GLU A 9 -6.00 -19.75 27.78
C GLU A 9 -4.57 -20.26 27.55
N ALA A 10 -4.33 -21.06 26.50
CA ALA A 10 -3.00 -21.52 26.12
C ALA A 10 -2.07 -20.37 25.69
N GLY A 11 -2.65 -19.29 25.15
CA GLY A 11 -1.94 -18.14 24.63
C GLY A 11 -1.26 -18.42 23.28
N TYR A 12 -1.05 -17.38 22.50
CA TYR A 12 -0.34 -17.48 21.22
C TYR A 12 1.16 -17.23 21.40
N ASP A 13 1.97 -17.96 20.65
CA ASP A 13 3.40 -17.68 20.52
C ASP A 13 3.60 -16.31 19.83
N VAL A 14 4.02 -15.33 20.62
CA VAL A 14 4.23 -13.94 20.18
C VAL A 14 5.36 -13.85 19.16
N GLU A 15 6.38 -14.71 19.24
CA GLU A 15 7.49 -14.73 18.27
C GLU A 15 7.01 -15.27 16.91
N GLU A 16 6.16 -16.30 16.91
CA GLU A 16 5.57 -16.83 15.68
C GLU A 16 4.63 -15.81 15.01
N LEU A 17 3.80 -15.14 15.82
CA LEU A 17 2.88 -14.11 15.33
C LEU A 17 3.63 -12.89 14.76
N ALA A 18 4.69 -12.44 15.43
CA ALA A 18 5.50 -11.31 14.97
C ALA A 18 6.15 -11.60 13.60
N ARG A 19 6.53 -12.86 13.34
CA ARG A 19 7.21 -13.25 12.11
C ARG A 19 6.29 -13.32 10.90
N ARG A 20 4.99 -13.53 11.11
CA ARG A 20 4.05 -13.98 10.07
C ARG A 20 3.05 -12.90 9.61
N TRP A 21 2.92 -11.80 10.33
CA TRP A 21 1.81 -10.85 10.13
C TRP A 21 2.29 -9.44 9.76
N GLY A 22 2.81 -9.30 8.55
CA GLY A 22 3.04 -7.99 7.91
C GLY A 22 2.28 -7.90 6.59
N ARG A 23 1.88 -6.69 6.18
CA ARG A 23 1.40 -6.48 4.80
C ARG A 23 2.52 -6.93 3.86
N PRO A 24 2.23 -7.77 2.84
CA PRO A 24 3.24 -8.16 1.85
C PRO A 24 3.95 -6.92 1.31
N PRO A 25 5.29 -6.94 1.22
CA PRO A 25 6.02 -5.80 0.71
C PRO A 25 5.60 -5.56 -0.74
N ARG A 26 5.38 -4.30 -1.08
CA ARG A 26 4.91 -3.90 -2.42
C ARG A 26 5.94 -4.20 -3.53
N ALA A 27 7.21 -4.33 -3.16
CA ALA A 27 8.33 -4.65 -4.04
C ALA A 27 9.35 -5.48 -3.26
N GLU A 28 10.31 -6.08 -3.98
CA GLU A 28 11.41 -6.87 -3.40
C GLU A 28 12.21 -6.09 -2.33
N LYS A 29 12.26 -4.76 -2.46
CA LYS A 29 12.92 -3.86 -1.51
C LYS A 29 11.97 -2.77 -1.05
N ALA A 30 12.28 -2.17 0.10
CA ALA A 30 11.55 -1.01 0.61
C ALA A 30 11.47 0.10 -0.44
N SER A 31 10.29 0.70 -0.59
CA SER A 31 10.07 1.78 -1.55
C SER A 31 10.83 3.04 -1.12
N LYS A 32 11.42 3.75 -2.08
CA LYS A 32 12.04 5.07 -1.86
C LYS A 32 11.02 6.18 -2.06
N VAL A 33 11.02 7.18 -1.19
CA VAL A 33 10.21 8.40 -1.34
C VAL A 33 11.00 9.44 -2.12
N ILE A 34 10.41 9.97 -3.19
CA ILE A 34 11.00 11.02 -4.03
C ILE A 34 10.08 12.24 -3.93
N PRO A 35 10.49 13.34 -3.24
CA PRO A 35 9.68 14.55 -3.19
C PRO A 35 9.67 15.23 -4.56
N THR A 36 8.49 15.62 -5.04
CA THR A 36 8.31 16.33 -6.32
C THR A 36 7.36 17.49 -6.11
N ARG A 37 7.62 18.63 -6.76
CA ARG A 37 6.72 19.79 -6.73
C ARG A 37 5.75 19.68 -7.91
N PHE A 38 4.48 19.89 -7.63
CA PHE A 38 3.42 20.03 -8.60
C PHE A 38 2.83 21.43 -8.45
N SER A 39 2.41 22.05 -9.54
CA SER A 39 1.49 23.18 -9.47
C SER A 39 0.12 22.68 -8.98
N ASP A 40 -0.71 23.61 -8.51
CA ASP A 40 -2.07 23.28 -8.08
C ASP A 40 -2.89 22.71 -9.26
N ASP A 41 -2.70 23.25 -10.46
CA ASP A 41 -3.39 22.80 -11.68
C ASP A 41 -2.96 21.38 -12.11
N GLU A 42 -1.66 21.08 -12.01
CA GLU A 42 -1.13 19.74 -12.31
C GLU A 42 -1.69 18.70 -11.33
N LEU A 43 -1.74 19.04 -10.03
CA LEU A 43 -2.27 18.17 -9.00
C LEU A 43 -3.80 17.98 -9.17
N ALA A 44 -4.53 19.04 -9.47
CA ALA A 44 -5.97 18.99 -9.73
C ALA A 44 -6.29 18.08 -10.93
N SER A 45 -5.57 18.25 -12.05
CA SER A 45 -5.74 17.44 -13.26
C SER A 45 -5.46 15.94 -12.99
N LEU A 46 -4.43 15.65 -12.20
CA LEU A 46 -4.11 14.30 -11.75
C LEU A 46 -5.23 13.71 -10.89
N MET A 47 -5.77 14.49 -9.95
CA MET A 47 -6.83 14.04 -9.03
C MET A 47 -8.15 13.82 -9.77
N GLU A 48 -8.53 14.69 -10.70
CA GLU A 48 -9.73 14.50 -11.53
C GLU A 48 -9.67 13.20 -12.33
N ARG A 49 -8.48 12.89 -12.90
CA ARG A 49 -8.28 11.61 -13.59
C ARG A 49 -8.33 10.43 -12.63
N ALA A 50 -7.73 10.55 -11.45
CA ALA A 50 -7.72 9.50 -10.44
C ALA A 50 -9.14 9.17 -9.95
N GLU A 51 -9.97 10.19 -9.72
CA GLU A 51 -11.39 10.03 -9.35
C GLU A 51 -12.18 9.31 -10.45
N ARG A 52 -12.00 9.72 -11.71
CA ARG A 52 -12.65 9.08 -12.88
C ARG A 52 -12.29 7.60 -13.01
N GLU A 53 -11.06 7.24 -12.68
CA GLU A 53 -10.55 5.86 -12.72
C GLU A 53 -10.83 5.09 -11.40
N GLY A 54 -11.35 5.76 -10.36
CA GLY A 54 -11.62 5.15 -9.05
C GLY A 54 -10.36 4.73 -8.29
N ILE A 55 -9.23 5.38 -8.53
CA ILE A 55 -7.92 5.05 -7.93
C ILE A 55 -7.42 6.15 -7.02
N ASP A 56 -6.59 5.79 -6.04
CA ASP A 56 -5.94 6.77 -5.18
C ASP A 56 -4.83 7.55 -5.92
N ARG A 57 -4.49 8.73 -5.39
CA ARG A 57 -3.42 9.60 -5.92
C ARG A 57 -2.09 8.89 -6.13
N SER A 58 -1.64 8.07 -5.17
CA SER A 58 -0.36 7.37 -5.28
C SER A 58 -0.39 6.33 -6.39
N THR A 59 -1.53 5.70 -6.63
CA THR A 59 -1.74 4.73 -7.68
C THR A 59 -1.75 5.41 -9.04
N ALA A 60 -2.40 6.57 -9.16
CA ALA A 60 -2.39 7.40 -10.36
C ALA A 60 -0.97 7.86 -10.74
N ILE A 61 -0.21 8.43 -9.80
CA ILE A 61 1.19 8.86 -10.04
C ILE A 61 2.04 7.68 -10.54
N ARG A 62 1.93 6.52 -9.86
CA ARG A 62 2.70 5.34 -10.25
C ARG A 62 2.27 4.79 -11.62
N ALA A 63 1.00 4.90 -11.98
CA ALA A 63 0.52 4.52 -13.30
C ALA A 63 1.07 5.45 -14.39
N ALA A 64 1.12 6.76 -14.15
CA ALA A 64 1.73 7.72 -15.07
C ALA A 64 3.23 7.43 -15.29
N VAL A 65 3.99 7.17 -14.21
CA VAL A 65 5.41 6.81 -14.31
C VAL A 65 5.61 5.50 -15.10
N ARG A 66 4.77 4.48 -14.87
CA ARG A 66 4.85 3.22 -15.63
C ARG A 66 4.54 3.41 -17.11
N GLN A 67 3.53 4.21 -17.43
CA GLN A 67 3.18 4.54 -18.82
C GLN A 67 4.33 5.29 -19.51
N TRP A 68 4.91 6.28 -18.83
CA TRP A 68 6.04 7.04 -19.35
C TRP A 68 7.28 6.17 -19.58
N ALA A 69 7.60 5.25 -18.66
CA ALA A 69 8.77 4.38 -18.78
C ALA A 69 8.59 3.23 -19.80
N ALA A 70 7.36 2.96 -20.22
CA ALA A 70 7.04 1.94 -21.22
C ALA A 70 6.98 2.51 -22.65
N ALA A 71 7.07 3.84 -22.80
CA ALA A 71 7.17 4.55 -24.07
C ALA A 71 8.62 4.54 -24.58
#